data_AF-A0A966Q8D2-F1
#
_entry.id   AF-A0A966Q8D2-F1
#
_cell.length_a   1.000
_cell.length_b   1.000
_cell.length_c   1.000
_cell.angle_alpha   90.00
_cell.angle_beta   90.00
_cell.angle_gamma   90.00
#
_symmetry.space_group_name_H-M   'P 1'
#
loop_
_entity.id
_entity.type
_entity.pdbx_description
1 polymer ?
#
loop_
_entity_poly.entity_id
_entity_poly.type
_entity_poly.pdbx_seq_one_letter_code
_entity_poly.pdbx_strand_id
1 'polypeptide(L)'
;ALESGLIAPTALLGIELWKETESVVRKNYARLDPERTRRYVARCLADHLMEDATRASADSLAEAAPATAADARTFPRRLIAFTLPMRVKIQNLRTFLSENLYHHPGVREVNQRACQVLQGLFEFYHLHPHLIADRAALRIKKEGVSRAVCDFLSGLTDRTAMQHYARHVGTDGLLRELTPLSIK
;
A
#
# COMPACT_ATOMS: atom_id res chain seq x y z
N ALA A 1 -8.11 8.69 -0.51
CA ALA A 1 -8.00 9.41 -1.79
C ALA A 1 -9.32 10.10 -2.16
N LEU A 2 -10.41 9.36 -2.42
CA LEU A 2 -11.72 9.96 -2.69
C LEU A 2 -12.36 10.62 -1.46
N GLU A 3 -12.20 10.01 -0.28
CA GLU A 3 -12.70 10.59 0.98
C GLU A 3 -11.83 11.77 1.44
N SER A 4 -10.52 11.66 1.25
CA SER A 4 -9.56 12.71 1.60
C SER A 4 -9.47 13.85 0.57
N GLY A 5 -10.33 13.87 -0.45
CA GLY A 5 -10.36 14.90 -1.50
C GLY A 5 -9.16 14.94 -2.46
N LEU A 6 -8.16 14.07 -2.29
CA LEU A 6 -6.95 14.01 -3.12
C LEU A 6 -7.27 13.61 -4.58
N ILE A 7 -8.36 12.87 -4.79
CA ILE A 7 -8.84 12.51 -6.12
C ILE A 7 -10.28 12.97 -6.24
N ALA A 8 -10.57 13.76 -7.28
CA ALA A 8 -11.94 14.10 -7.63
C ALA A 8 -12.66 12.87 -8.22
N PRO A 9 -13.92 12.58 -7.86
CA PRO A 9 -14.66 11.46 -8.43
C PRO A 9 -14.74 11.47 -9.96
N THR A 10 -14.78 12.66 -10.56
CA THR A 10 -14.80 12.84 -12.02
C THR A 10 -13.55 12.32 -12.70
N ALA A 11 -12.39 12.33 -12.02
CA ALA A 11 -11.13 11.81 -12.56
C ALA A 11 -11.17 10.28 -12.78
N LEU A 12 -12.07 9.57 -12.08
CA LEU A 12 -12.23 8.13 -12.23
C LEU A 12 -13.09 7.72 -13.43
N LEU A 13 -13.83 8.65 -14.04
CA LEU A 13 -14.65 8.37 -15.22
C LEU A 13 -13.81 7.95 -16.44
N GLY A 14 -12.54 8.36 -16.48
CA GLY A 14 -11.58 7.95 -17.51
C GLY A 14 -11.01 6.54 -17.30
N ILE A 15 -11.24 5.93 -16.13
CA ILE A 15 -10.75 4.59 -15.81
C ILE A 15 -11.83 3.57 -16.15
N GLU A 16 -11.60 2.82 -17.21
CA GLU A 16 -12.53 1.82 -17.75
C GLU A 16 -13.07 0.88 -16.66
N LEU A 17 -12.18 0.33 -15.83
CA LEU A 17 -12.53 -0.56 -14.74
C LEU A 17 -13.54 0.06 -13.75
N TRP A 18 -13.31 1.32 -13.38
CA TRP A 18 -14.20 2.07 -12.50
C TRP A 18 -15.53 2.37 -13.19
N LYS A 19 -15.46 2.91 -14.41
CA LYS A 19 -16.63 3.32 -15.22
C LYS A 19 -17.60 2.16 -15.44
N GLU A 20 -17.11 0.99 -15.81
CA GLU A 20 -17.92 -0.21 -16.00
C GLU A 20 -18.63 -0.61 -14.71
N THR A 21 -17.89 -0.65 -13.61
CA THR A 21 -18.44 -1.05 -12.31
C THR A 21 -19.45 -0.04 -11.79
N GLU A 22 -19.16 1.25 -11.93
CA GLU A 22 -20.08 2.33 -11.58
C GLU A 22 -21.38 2.28 -12.40
N SER A 23 -21.29 1.99 -13.71
CA SER A 23 -22.46 1.83 -14.57
C SER A 23 -23.38 0.71 -14.08
N VAL A 24 -22.80 -0.46 -13.72
CA VAL A 24 -23.56 -1.59 -13.17
C VAL A 24 -24.21 -1.22 -11.83
N VAL A 25 -23.46 -0.60 -10.92
CA VAL A 25 -23.98 -0.16 -9.62
C VAL A 25 -25.13 0.83 -9.79
N ARG A 26 -24.98 1.85 -10.63
CA ARG A 26 -26.02 2.88 -10.85
C ARG A 26 -27.28 2.29 -11.49
N LYS A 27 -27.13 1.32 -12.39
CA LYS A 27 -28.27 0.60 -12.99
C LYS A 27 -29.05 -0.19 -11.95
N ASN A 28 -28.36 -0.89 -11.04
CA ASN A 28 -29.00 -1.75 -10.04
C ASN A 28 -29.47 -0.97 -8.79
N TYR A 29 -28.86 0.18 -8.51
CA TYR A 29 -29.10 0.98 -7.30
C TYR A 29 -29.18 2.48 -7.59
N ALA A 30 -30.22 2.89 -8.32
CA ALA A 30 -30.39 4.27 -8.80
C ALA A 30 -30.56 5.35 -7.71
N ARG A 31 -30.91 4.96 -6.47
CA ARG A 31 -31.22 5.90 -5.37
C ARG A 31 -30.09 6.05 -4.33
N LEU A 32 -28.89 5.52 -4.59
CA LEU A 32 -27.76 5.70 -3.68
C LEU A 32 -27.24 7.15 -3.74
N ASP A 33 -26.94 7.71 -2.58
CA ASP A 33 -26.22 8.98 -2.51
C ASP A 33 -24.76 8.81 -3.01
N PRO A 34 -24.09 9.91 -3.44
CA PRO A 34 -22.77 9.83 -4.05
C PRO A 34 -21.67 9.20 -3.19
N GLU A 35 -21.74 9.32 -1.86
CA GLU A 35 -20.75 8.71 -0.96
C GLU A 35 -20.94 7.20 -0.90
N ARG A 36 -22.19 6.74 -0.69
CA ARG A 36 -22.52 5.32 -0.71
C ARG A 36 -22.26 4.69 -2.07
N THR A 37 -22.55 5.39 -3.16
CA THR A 37 -22.21 4.92 -4.52
C THR A 37 -20.72 4.66 -4.62
N ARG A 38 -19.85 5.59 -4.22
CA ARG A 38 -18.39 5.41 -4.30
C ARG A 38 -17.89 4.20 -3.51
N ARG A 39 -18.35 4.05 -2.26
CA ARG A 39 -17.97 2.90 -1.43
C ARG A 39 -18.45 1.58 -2.00
N TYR A 40 -19.67 1.57 -2.54
CA TYR A 40 -20.24 0.37 -3.12
C TYR A 40 -19.57 0.00 -4.45
N VAL A 41 -19.22 0.97 -5.29
CA VAL A 41 -18.38 0.73 -6.49
C VAL A 41 -17.04 0.14 -6.12
N ALA A 42 -16.36 0.68 -5.10
CA ALA A 42 -15.09 0.11 -4.62
C ALA A 42 -15.24 -1.34 -4.13
N ARG A 43 -16.37 -1.67 -3.50
CA ARG A 43 -16.68 -3.05 -3.09
C ARG A 43 -16.92 -3.97 -4.30
N CYS A 44 -17.78 -3.58 -5.24
CA CYS A 44 -18.03 -4.35 -6.45
C CYS A 44 -16.76 -4.53 -7.30
N LEU A 45 -15.87 -3.53 -7.30
CA LEU A 45 -14.56 -3.65 -7.92
C LEU A 45 -13.73 -4.76 -7.29
N ALA A 46 -13.68 -4.83 -5.96
CA ALA A 46 -12.99 -5.92 -5.27
C ALA A 46 -13.60 -7.28 -5.62
N ASP A 47 -14.94 -7.36 -5.67
CA ASP A 47 -15.65 -8.59 -6.05
C ASP A 47 -15.28 -9.03 -7.49
N HIS A 48 -15.31 -8.11 -8.46
CA HIS A 48 -14.92 -8.39 -9.85
C HIS A 48 -13.47 -8.85 -9.99
N LEU A 49 -12.55 -8.25 -9.22
CA LEU A 49 -11.15 -8.66 -9.19
C LEU A 49 -11.01 -10.07 -8.61
N MET A 50 -11.68 -10.36 -7.50
CA MET A 50 -11.65 -11.70 -6.89
C MET A 50 -12.22 -12.76 -7.82
N GLU A 51 -13.35 -12.48 -8.47
CA GLU A 51 -13.97 -13.41 -9.41
C GLU A 51 -13.07 -13.69 -10.62
N ASP A 52 -12.49 -12.65 -11.22
CA ASP A 52 -11.57 -12.81 -12.36
C ASP A 52 -10.31 -13.59 -11.98
N ALA A 53 -9.70 -13.26 -10.84
CA ALA A 53 -8.52 -13.98 -10.34
C ALA A 53 -8.83 -15.45 -10.08
N THR A 54 -9.94 -15.77 -9.41
CA THR A 54 -10.33 -17.16 -9.13
C THR A 54 -10.56 -17.93 -10.42
N ARG A 55 -11.33 -17.38 -11.36
CA ARG A 55 -11.61 -18.03 -12.66
C ARG A 55 -10.33 -18.27 -13.46
N ALA A 56 -9.54 -17.22 -13.70
CA ALA A 56 -8.31 -17.33 -14.48
C ALA A 56 -7.28 -18.26 -13.84
N SER A 57 -7.23 -18.29 -12.50
CA SER A 57 -6.36 -19.21 -11.77
C SER A 57 -6.85 -20.66 -11.87
N ALA A 58 -8.16 -20.90 -11.81
CA ALA A 58 -8.73 -22.23 -12.01
C ALA A 58 -8.42 -22.76 -13.42
N ASP A 59 -8.58 -21.94 -14.45
CA ASP A 59 -8.24 -22.30 -15.83
C ASP A 59 -6.75 -22.62 -15.97
N SER A 60 -5.90 -21.77 -15.39
CA SER A 60 -4.43 -21.95 -15.41
C SER A 60 -3.99 -23.24 -14.70
N LEU A 61 -4.64 -23.58 -13.58
CA LEU A 61 -4.39 -24.80 -12.83
C LEU A 61 -4.90 -26.05 -13.56
N ALA A 62 -6.04 -25.97 -14.23
CA ALA A 62 -6.58 -27.06 -15.03
C ALA A 62 -5.68 -27.38 -16.24
N GLU A 63 -5.15 -26.35 -16.91
CA GLU A 63 -4.20 -26.53 -18.03
C GLU A 63 -2.83 -27.04 -17.57
N ALA A 64 -2.34 -26.53 -16.43
CA ALA A 64 -1.02 -26.90 -15.90
C ALA A 64 -1.00 -28.27 -15.20
N ALA A 65 -2.12 -28.66 -14.60
CA ALA A 65 -2.34 -29.89 -13.84
C ALA A 65 -1.15 -30.31 -12.93
N PRO A 66 -0.64 -29.43 -12.04
CA PRO A 66 0.47 -29.78 -11.16
C PRO A 66 0.03 -30.87 -10.18
N ALA A 67 0.76 -31.99 -10.13
CA ALA A 67 0.47 -33.09 -9.21
C ALA A 67 0.90 -32.76 -7.77
N THR A 68 1.92 -31.91 -7.62
CA THR A 68 2.48 -31.52 -6.32
C THR A 68 2.71 -30.02 -6.21
N ALA A 69 2.87 -29.54 -4.97
CA ALA A 69 3.28 -28.15 -4.73
C ALA A 69 4.69 -27.85 -5.27
N ALA A 70 5.55 -28.85 -5.48
CA ALA A 70 6.85 -28.65 -6.12
C ALA A 70 6.67 -28.29 -7.61
N ASP A 71 5.80 -29.01 -8.30
CA ASP A 71 5.48 -28.77 -9.72
C ASP A 71 4.90 -27.37 -9.93
N ALA A 72 4.01 -26.94 -9.03
CA ALA A 72 3.46 -25.58 -9.06
C ALA A 72 4.53 -24.48 -8.87
N ARG A 73 5.60 -24.74 -8.10
CA ARG A 73 6.70 -23.79 -7.87
C ARG A 73 7.66 -23.71 -9.04
N THR A 74 7.89 -24.83 -9.73
CA THR A 74 8.80 -24.91 -10.88
C THR A 74 8.11 -24.61 -12.21
N PHE A 75 6.79 -24.44 -12.21
CA PHE A 75 6.01 -24.13 -13.41
C PHE A 75 6.47 -22.80 -14.05
N PRO A 76 6.64 -22.74 -15.39
CA PRO A 76 7.27 -21.59 -16.07
C PRO A 76 6.43 -20.31 -16.06
N ARG A 77 5.14 -20.39 -15.70
CA ARG A 77 4.23 -19.24 -15.61
C ARG A 77 3.53 -19.21 -14.26
N ARG A 78 3.07 -18.02 -13.85
CA ARG A 78 2.26 -17.87 -12.64
C ARG A 78 0.91 -18.55 -12.82
N LEU A 79 0.57 -19.45 -11.90
CA LEU A 79 -0.72 -20.15 -11.88
C LEU A 79 -1.84 -19.31 -11.27
N ILE A 80 -1.49 -18.38 -10.38
CA ILE A 80 -2.44 -17.41 -9.81
C ILE A 80 -2.27 -16.08 -10.52
N ALA A 81 -3.26 -15.71 -11.33
CA ALA A 81 -3.22 -14.52 -12.14
C ALA A 81 -4.62 -14.02 -12.49
N PHE A 82 -4.71 -12.73 -12.83
CA PHE A 82 -5.88 -12.19 -13.53
C PHE A 82 -5.82 -12.54 -15.02
N THR A 83 -6.97 -12.52 -15.68
CA THR A 83 -7.06 -12.58 -17.14
C THR A 83 -6.28 -11.42 -17.78
N LEU A 84 -5.85 -11.58 -19.03
CA LEU A 84 -5.14 -10.51 -19.74
C LEU A 84 -5.95 -9.19 -19.81
N PRO A 85 -7.25 -9.19 -20.15
CA PRO A 85 -8.07 -7.97 -20.14
C PRO A 85 -8.10 -7.30 -18.76
N MET A 86 -8.26 -8.07 -17.69
CA MET A 86 -8.28 -7.53 -16.33
C MET A 86 -6.92 -6.95 -15.93
N ARG A 87 -5.81 -7.58 -16.31
CA ARG A 87 -4.45 -7.02 -16.07
C ARG A 87 -4.26 -5.66 -16.72
N VAL A 88 -4.73 -5.47 -17.95
CA VAL A 88 -4.67 -4.17 -18.65
C VAL A 88 -5.45 -3.11 -17.88
N LYS A 89 -6.68 -3.43 -17.47
CA LYS A 89 -7.54 -2.55 -16.67
C LYS A 89 -6.92 -2.16 -15.32
N ILE A 90 -6.33 -3.12 -14.61
CA ILE A 90 -5.60 -2.88 -13.36
C ILE A 90 -4.38 -1.99 -13.60
N GLN A 91 -3.63 -2.22 -14.68
CA GLN A 91 -2.46 -1.43 -15.00
C GLN A 91 -2.82 0.04 -15.29
N ASN A 92 -3.92 0.29 -16.00
CA ASN A 92 -4.43 1.64 -16.23
C ASN A 92 -4.80 2.32 -14.90
N LEU A 93 -5.50 1.62 -14.00
CA LEU A 93 -5.82 2.14 -12.67
C LEU A 93 -4.56 2.43 -11.84
N ARG A 94 -3.57 1.53 -11.86
CA ARG A 94 -2.29 1.72 -11.14
C ARG A 94 -1.52 2.93 -11.67
N THR A 95 -1.48 3.10 -12.98
CA THR A 95 -0.82 4.26 -13.62
C THR A 95 -1.50 5.55 -13.18
N PHE A 96 -2.83 5.60 -13.24
CA PHE A 96 -3.61 6.73 -12.74
C PHE A 96 -3.34 7.03 -11.26
N LEU A 97 -3.37 6.02 -10.38
CA LEU A 97 -3.09 6.21 -8.95
C LEU A 97 -1.63 6.66 -8.69
N SER A 98 -0.67 6.15 -9.47
CA SER A 98 0.71 6.60 -9.43
C SER A 98 0.79 8.11 -9.65
N GLU A 99 0.23 8.59 -10.75
CA GLU A 99 0.30 9.99 -11.16
C GLU A 99 -0.49 10.92 -10.24
N ASN A 100 -1.68 10.50 -9.81
CA ASN A 100 -2.65 11.39 -9.16
C ASN A 100 -2.70 11.26 -7.64
N LEU A 101 -2.19 10.17 -7.06
CA LEU A 101 -2.17 9.95 -5.61
C LEU A 101 -0.75 9.95 -5.05
N TYR A 102 0.09 9.03 -5.52
CA TYR A 102 1.40 8.81 -4.90
C TYR A 102 2.40 9.93 -5.20
N HIS A 103 2.29 10.58 -6.37
CA HIS A 103 3.10 11.75 -6.74
C HIS A 103 2.41 13.09 -6.43
N HIS A 104 1.27 13.08 -5.74
CA HIS A 104 0.58 14.30 -5.36
C HIS A 104 1.46 15.15 -4.42
N PRO A 105 1.59 16.48 -4.62
CA PRO A 105 2.51 17.33 -3.84
C PRO A 105 2.35 17.19 -2.33
N GLY A 106 1.09 17.20 -1.83
CA GLY A 106 0.81 17.01 -0.40
C GLY A 106 1.22 15.64 0.16
N VAL A 107 1.20 14.57 -0.67
CA VAL A 107 1.66 13.24 -0.26
C VAL A 107 3.19 13.16 -0.30
N ARG A 108 3.80 13.77 -1.31
CA ARG A 108 5.25 13.81 -1.48
C ARG A 108 5.95 14.52 -0.33
N GLU A 109 5.39 15.63 0.14
CA GLU A 109 5.94 16.37 1.27
C GLU A 109 5.91 15.55 2.57
N VAL A 110 4.78 14.90 2.87
CA VAL A 110 4.65 14.01 4.03
C VAL A 110 5.64 12.85 3.95
N ASN A 111 5.78 12.22 2.77
CA ASN A 111 6.75 11.15 2.55
C ASN A 111 8.20 11.61 2.78
N GLN A 112 8.57 12.78 2.27
CA GLN A 112 9.92 13.33 2.46
C GLN A 112 10.25 13.53 3.94
N ARG A 113 9.28 14.03 4.72
CA ARG A 113 9.44 14.20 6.17
C ARG A 113 9.54 12.86 6.90
N ALA A 114 8.74 11.86 6.51
CA ALA A 114 8.86 10.51 7.05
C ALA A 114 10.25 9.90 6.79
N CYS A 115 10.82 10.14 5.60
CA CYS A 115 12.20 9.74 5.29
C CYS A 115 13.22 10.42 6.21
N GLN A 116 13.07 11.71 6.48
CA GLN A 116 13.95 12.45 7.42
C GLN A 116 13.86 11.90 8.85
N VAL A 117 12.65 11.55 9.30
CA VAL A 117 12.43 10.91 10.60
C VAL A 117 13.18 9.57 10.68
N LEU A 118 12.99 8.70 9.67
CA LEU A 118 13.66 7.40 9.62
C LEU A 118 15.18 7.53 9.52
N GLN A 119 15.67 8.50 8.75
CA GLN A 119 17.10 8.77 8.62
C GLN A 119 17.71 9.17 9.97
N GLY A 120 17.11 10.15 10.66
CA GLY A 120 17.62 10.58 11.97
C GLY A 120 17.56 9.49 13.02
N LEU A 121 16.50 8.68 13.03
CA LEU A 121 16.41 7.51 13.91
C LEU A 121 17.48 6.46 13.59
N PHE A 122 17.71 6.19 12.30
CA PHE A 122 18.72 5.25 11.87
C PHE A 122 20.11 5.68 12.33
N GLU A 123 20.48 6.94 12.06
CA GLU A 123 21.76 7.51 12.48
C GLU A 123 21.93 7.45 14.00
N PHE A 124 20.91 7.82 14.77
CA PHE A 124 20.92 7.77 16.23
C PHE A 124 21.15 6.35 16.77
N TYR A 125 20.36 5.37 16.34
CA TYR A 125 20.49 3.99 16.83
C TYR A 125 21.74 3.28 16.31
N HIS A 126 22.25 3.70 15.16
CA HIS A 126 23.53 3.23 14.64
C HIS A 126 24.70 3.67 15.52
N LEU A 127 24.66 4.91 16.05
CA LEU A 127 25.64 5.42 17.01
C LEU A 127 25.43 4.87 18.43
N HIS A 128 24.19 4.52 18.78
CA HIS A 128 23.82 4.03 20.11
C HIS A 128 23.15 2.63 20.07
N PRO A 129 23.84 1.59 19.56
CA PRO A 129 23.24 0.26 19.38
C PRO A 129 22.84 -0.43 20.70
N HIS A 130 23.46 -0.02 21.82
CA HIS A 130 23.11 -0.51 23.14
C HIS A 130 21.66 -0.21 23.54
N LEU A 131 21.05 0.85 23.00
CA LEU A 131 19.66 1.24 23.28
C LEU A 131 18.63 0.29 22.64
N ILE A 132 19.04 -0.53 21.68
CA ILE A 132 18.19 -1.55 21.05
C ILE A 132 18.67 -2.97 21.33
N ALA A 133 19.72 -3.13 22.15
CA ALA A 133 20.37 -4.42 22.36
C ALA A 133 19.41 -5.46 22.94
N ASP A 134 18.50 -5.09 23.85
CA ASP A 134 17.54 -6.03 24.43
C ASP A 134 16.64 -6.71 23.39
N ARG A 135 16.39 -6.05 22.26
CA ARG A 135 15.55 -6.58 21.16
C ARG A 135 16.36 -7.06 19.96
N ALA A 136 17.61 -6.60 19.82
CA ALA A 136 18.39 -6.78 18.61
C ALA A 136 19.78 -7.39 18.83
N ALA A 137 20.20 -7.72 20.05
CA ALA A 137 21.56 -8.20 20.36
C ALA A 137 22.00 -9.40 19.51
N LEU A 138 21.13 -10.40 19.35
CA LEU A 138 21.43 -11.57 18.52
C LEU A 138 21.64 -11.18 17.05
N ARG A 139 20.84 -10.23 16.55
CA ARG A 139 20.91 -9.71 15.18
C ARG A 139 22.16 -8.86 14.97
N ILE A 140 22.49 -7.99 15.93
CA ILE A 140 23.73 -7.20 15.93
C ILE A 140 24.93 -8.13 15.80
N LYS A 141 24.97 -9.23 16.57
CA LYS A 141 26.05 -10.21 16.52
C LYS A 141 26.14 -10.95 15.19
N LYS A 142 25.00 -11.29 14.57
CA LYS A 142 24.94 -12.13 13.36
C LYS A 142 25.06 -11.34 12.06
N GLU A 143 24.47 -10.16 12.00
CA GLU A 143 24.20 -9.39 10.77
C GLU A 143 24.70 -7.95 10.83
N GLY A 144 25.25 -7.52 11.98
CA GLY A 144 25.80 -6.19 12.19
C GLY A 144 24.76 -5.17 12.66
N VAL A 145 25.28 -4.02 13.11
CA VAL A 145 24.48 -2.93 13.69
C VAL A 145 23.48 -2.37 12.67
N SER A 146 23.92 -2.08 11.44
CA SER A 146 23.06 -1.45 10.44
C SER A 146 21.81 -2.27 10.13
N ARG A 147 21.93 -3.60 9.97
CA ARG A 147 20.78 -4.48 9.73
C ARG A 147 19.86 -4.56 10.96
N ALA A 148 20.44 -4.68 12.15
CA ALA A 148 19.69 -4.69 13.40
C ALA A 148 18.86 -3.42 13.61
N VAL A 149 19.42 -2.25 13.26
CA VAL A 149 18.71 -0.96 13.32
C VAL A 149 17.57 -0.92 12.28
N CYS A 150 17.82 -1.33 11.02
CA CYS A 150 16.76 -1.40 10.00
C CYS A 150 15.58 -2.26 10.46
N ASP A 151 15.86 -3.45 11.00
CA ASP A 151 14.83 -4.38 11.45
C ASP A 151 14.07 -3.79 12.66
N PHE A 152 14.79 -3.18 13.61
CA PHE A 152 14.17 -2.48 14.74
C PHE A 152 13.23 -1.37 14.29
N LEU A 153 13.68 -0.49 13.36
CA LEU A 153 12.87 0.61 12.85
C LEU A 153 11.66 0.12 12.05
N SER A 154 11.82 -0.95 11.26
CA SER A 154 10.72 -1.55 10.50
C SER A 154 9.60 -2.13 11.40
N GLY A 155 9.93 -2.46 12.65
CA GLY A 155 8.97 -2.92 13.65
C GLY A 155 8.28 -1.80 14.45
N LEU A 156 8.64 -0.54 14.24
CA LEU A 156 7.97 0.59 14.88
C LEU A 156 6.69 0.95 14.13
N THR A 157 5.64 1.28 14.88
CA THR A 157 4.48 1.98 14.32
C THR A 157 4.82 3.45 14.09
N ASP A 158 4.11 4.12 13.19
CA ASP A 158 4.30 5.55 12.92
C ASP A 158 4.29 6.38 14.20
N ARG A 159 3.31 6.13 15.09
CA ARG A 159 3.22 6.81 16.39
C ARG A 159 4.48 6.60 17.24
N THR A 160 4.97 5.37 17.32
CA THR A 160 6.16 5.05 18.11
C THR A 160 7.42 5.64 17.49
N ALA A 161 7.57 5.58 16.16
CA ALA A 161 8.70 6.20 15.45
C ALA A 161 8.78 7.71 15.73
N MET A 162 7.63 8.40 15.67
CA MET A 162 7.54 9.83 15.98
C MET A 162 7.90 10.15 17.44
N GLN A 163 7.45 9.33 18.40
CA GLN A 163 7.83 9.47 19.81
C GLN A 163 9.33 9.25 20.03
N HIS A 164 9.91 8.25 19.37
CA HIS A 164 11.34 7.97 19.44
C HIS A 164 12.15 9.12 18.84
N TYR A 165 11.73 9.67 17.70
CA TYR A 165 12.41 10.79 17.05
C TYR A 165 12.39 12.03 17.93
N ALA A 166 11.22 12.37 18.49
CA ALA A 166 11.06 13.47 19.43
C ALA A 166 11.96 13.36 20.67
N ARG A 167 12.14 12.14 21.17
CA ARG A 167 12.91 11.86 22.39
C ARG A 167 14.43 11.85 22.15
N HIS A 168 14.87 11.35 21.01
CA HIS A 168 16.27 10.98 20.80
C HIS A 168 17.00 11.81 19.74
N VAL A 169 16.27 12.33 18.75
CA VAL A 169 16.85 13.09 17.65
C VAL A 169 16.55 14.58 17.83
N GLY A 170 15.29 14.93 18.09
CA GLY A 170 14.89 16.32 18.35
C GLY A 170 13.41 16.59 18.10
N THR A 171 12.94 17.72 18.60
CA THR A 171 11.56 18.20 18.40
C THR A 171 11.54 19.32 17.36
N ASP A 172 11.83 18.97 16.12
CA ASP A 172 11.76 19.94 15.04
C ASP A 172 10.32 20.19 14.58
N GLY A 173 10.10 21.24 13.78
CA GLY A 173 8.80 21.56 13.15
C GLY A 173 8.18 20.38 12.37
N LEU A 174 9.02 19.42 11.98
CA LEU A 174 8.68 18.14 11.36
C LEU A 174 7.61 17.34 12.12
N LEU A 175 7.60 17.38 13.46
CA LEU A 175 6.65 16.59 14.26
C LEU A 175 5.23 17.20 14.28
N ARG A 176 5.10 18.53 14.18
CA ARG A 176 3.82 19.24 14.32
C ARG A 176 2.86 19.01 13.16
N GLU A 177 3.40 18.71 11.98
CA GLU A 177 2.61 18.56 10.74
C GLU A 177 2.47 17.11 10.28
N LEU A 178 3.24 16.19 10.88
CA LEU A 178 3.08 14.74 10.71
C LEU A 178 2.06 14.13 11.69
N THR A 179 1.74 14.83 12.79
CA THR A 179 0.50 14.55 13.51
C THR A 179 -0.67 14.78 12.57
N PRO A 180 -1.59 13.82 12.39
CA PRO A 180 -2.65 13.96 11.42
C PRO A 180 -3.44 15.22 11.77
N LEU A 181 -3.31 16.24 10.92
CA LEU A 181 -4.38 17.21 10.74
C LEU A 181 -5.62 16.35 10.56
N SER A 182 -6.55 16.43 11.50
CA SER A 182 -7.92 16.01 11.23
C SER A 182 -8.31 16.78 9.99
N ILE A 183 -8.24 16.11 8.83
CA ILE A 183 -8.78 16.59 7.58
C ILE A 183 -10.28 16.69 7.88
N LYS A 184 -10.71 17.91 8.23
CA LYS A 184 -12.12 18.25 8.37
C LYS A 184 -12.76 18.30 7.00
#